data_AF-A0A1V8M788-F1
#
_entry.id   AF-A0A1V8M788-F1
#
_cell.length_a   1.000
_cell.length_b   1.000
_cell.length_c   1.000
_cell.angle_alpha   90.00
_cell.angle_beta   90.00
_cell.angle_gamma   90.00
#
_symmetry.space_group_name_H-M   'P 1'
#
loop_
_entity.id
_entity.type
_entity.pdbx_description
1 polymer ?
#
loop_
_entity_poly.entity_id
_entity_poly.type
_entity_poly.pdbx_seq_one_letter_code
_entity_poly.pdbx_strand_id
1 'polypeptide(L)' 'MTTQTQVTLNDLTPSKKIPEKYPELFPEKKWKWKVAQRQHNGLARAFRKIGRDLYVNELVLAECINEQLTA' A
#
# COMPACT_ATOMS: atom_id res chain seq x y z
N MET A 1 11.57 -18.89 -10.79
CA MET A 1 11.80 -18.89 -9.33
C MET A 1 11.44 -17.50 -8.84
N THR A 2 10.32 -17.33 -8.16
CA THR A 2 9.90 -16.03 -7.62
C THR A 2 10.70 -15.75 -6.35
N THR A 3 11.69 -14.87 -6.45
CA THR A 3 12.32 -14.23 -5.29
C THR A 3 11.21 -13.59 -4.47
N GLN A 4 10.82 -14.21 -3.35
CA GLN A 4 9.94 -13.57 -2.40
C GLN A 4 10.69 -12.38 -1.82
N THR A 5 10.28 -11.16 -2.20
CA THR A 5 10.76 -9.93 -1.58
C THR A 5 10.61 -10.08 -0.07
N GLN A 6 11.73 -10.09 0.65
CA GLN A 6 11.75 -10.29 2.09
C GLN A 6 11.19 -9.01 2.75
N VAL A 7 9.90 -9.03 3.03
CA VAL A 7 9.20 -7.94 3.72
C VAL A 7 9.51 -8.02 5.21
N THR A 8 10.05 -6.96 5.77
CA THR A 8 10.35 -6.82 7.20
C THR A 8 9.34 -5.91 7.89
N LEU A 9 9.35 -5.89 9.23
CA LEU A 9 8.50 -4.99 10.02
C LEU A 9 8.81 -3.50 9.75
N ASN A 10 10.05 -3.18 9.37
CA ASN A 10 10.47 -1.81 9.09
C ASN A 10 9.82 -1.27 7.81
N ASP A 11 9.34 -2.16 6.94
CA ASP A 11 8.66 -1.78 5.70
C ASP A 11 7.17 -1.48 5.90
N LEU A 12 6.65 -1.68 7.13
CA LEU A 12 5.24 -1.46 7.47
C LEU A 12 5.01 -0.05 8.00
N THR A 13 4.36 0.77 7.18
CA THR A 13 3.93 2.11 7.57
C THR A 13 2.44 2.11 7.90
N PRO A 14 1.99 2.73 9.00
CA PRO A 14 0.57 2.90 9.27
C PRO A 14 -0.12 3.58 8.08
N SER A 15 -1.24 3.02 7.60
CA SER A 15 -1.95 3.52 6.41
C SER A 15 -2.29 5.01 6.50
N LYS A 16 -2.53 5.52 7.72
CA LYS A 16 -2.81 6.93 7.99
C LYS A 16 -1.62 7.86 7.69
N LYS A 17 -0.38 7.36 7.76
CA LYS A 17 0.85 8.13 7.52
C LYS A 17 1.28 8.16 6.05
N ILE A 18 0.70 7.33 5.18
CA ILE A 18 1.06 7.29 3.76
C ILE A 18 0.81 8.65 3.05
N PRO A 19 -0.35 9.32 3.24
CA PRO A 19 -0.58 10.65 2.67
C PRO A 19 0.37 11.72 3.21
N GLU A 20 0.81 11.60 4.46
CA GLU A 20 1.75 12.54 5.07
C GLU A 20 3.16 12.37 4.48
N LYS A 21 3.56 11.11 4.22
CA LYS A 21 4.87 10.77 3.65
C LYS A 21 4.96 11.08 2.15
N TYR A 22 3.86 10.90 1.43
CA TYR A 22 3.78 11.08 -0.02
C TYR A 22 2.57 11.93 -0.44
N PRO A 23 2.50 13.21 -0.04
CA PRO A 23 1.32 14.04 -0.24
C PRO A 23 1.01 14.29 -1.72
N GLU A 24 2.02 14.35 -2.57
CA GLU A 24 1.85 14.58 -4.02
C GLU A 24 1.26 13.35 -4.74
N LEU A 25 1.68 12.14 -4.32
CA LEU A 25 1.21 10.88 -4.90
C LEU A 25 -0.12 10.41 -4.30
N PHE A 26 -0.30 10.64 -3.00
CA PHE A 26 -1.46 10.19 -2.23
C PHE A 26 -2.13 11.33 -1.47
N PRO A 27 -2.79 12.27 -2.16
CA PRO A 27 -3.66 13.25 -1.50
C PRO A 27 -4.67 12.54 -0.59
N GLU A 28 -4.87 13.05 0.63
CA GLU A 28 -5.60 12.34 1.70
C GLU A 28 -6.97 11.79 1.25
N LYS A 29 -7.75 12.60 0.52
CA LYS A 29 -9.06 12.19 -0.03
C LYS A 29 -8.95 11.02 -1.01
N LYS A 30 -7.98 11.08 -1.94
CA LYS A 30 -7.74 10.03 -2.93
C LYS A 30 -7.20 8.77 -2.26
N TRP A 31 -6.35 8.91 -1.25
CA TRP A 31 -5.83 7.79 -0.48
C TRP A 31 -6.94 7.04 0.26
N LYS A 32 -7.81 7.76 0.99
CA LYS A 32 -8.97 7.15 1.66
C LYS A 32 -9.82 6.32 0.69
N TRP A 33 -10.08 6.85 -0.51
CA TRP A 33 -10.79 6.11 -1.56
C TRP A 33 -10.01 4.87 -2.03
N LYS A 34 -8.70 5.00 -2.32
CA LYS A 34 -7.83 3.88 -2.73
C LYS A 34 -7.81 2.77 -1.68
N VAL A 35 -7.74 3.12 -0.40
CA VAL A 35 -7.75 2.16 0.72
C VAL A 35 -9.10 1.46 0.84
N ALA A 36 -10.21 2.18 0.69
CA ALA A 36 -11.55 1.61 0.71
C ALA A 36 -11.77 0.62 -0.44
N GLN A 37 -11.27 0.96 -1.63
CA GLN A 37 -11.39 0.15 -2.84
C GLN A 37 -10.15 -0.73 -3.11
N ARG A 38 -9.30 -0.98 -2.10
CA ARG A 38 -7.99 -1.65 -2.29
C ARG A 38 -8.08 -3.05 -2.90
N GLN A 39 -9.20 -3.75 -2.70
CA GLN A 39 -9.44 -5.06 -3.30
C GLN A 39 -9.70 -4.96 -4.80
N HIS A 40 -10.49 -3.97 -5.22
CA HIS A 40 -10.80 -3.72 -6.63
C HIS A 40 -9.64 -3.07 -7.39
N ASN A 41 -8.85 -2.26 -6.69
CA ASN A 41 -7.69 -1.57 -7.25
C ASN A 41 -6.41 -2.42 -7.25
N GLY A 42 -6.47 -3.73 -6.99
CA GLY A 42 -5.27 -4.59 -6.95
C GLY A 42 -4.23 -4.24 -5.86
N LEU A 43 -4.50 -3.27 -4.99
CA LEU A 43 -3.56 -2.82 -3.95
C LEU A 43 -3.60 -3.70 -2.70
N ALA A 44 -4.56 -4.63 -2.59
CA ALA A 44 -4.82 -5.38 -1.37
C ALA A 44 -3.59 -6.11 -0.80
N ARG A 45 -2.66 -6.57 -1.67
CA ARG A 45 -1.42 -7.26 -1.29
C ARG A 45 -0.51 -6.39 -0.42
N ALA A 46 -0.53 -5.07 -0.64
CA ALA A 46 0.28 -4.12 0.12
C ALA A 46 -0.26 -3.85 1.53
N PHE A 47 -1.53 -4.19 1.82
CA PHE A 47 -2.15 -3.86 3.11
C PHE A 47 -2.12 -5.05 4.07
N ARG A 48 -1.74 -4.79 5.32
CA ARG A 48 -1.78 -5.76 6.41
C ARG A 48 -2.56 -5.21 7.60
N LYS A 49 -3.53 -5.97 8.08
CA LYS A 49 -4.31 -5.62 9.27
C LYS A 49 -3.66 -6.28 10.49
N ILE A 50 -3.30 -5.50 11.49
CA ILE A 50 -2.73 -5.97 12.75
C ILE A 50 -3.61 -5.43 13.87
N GLY A 51 -4.40 -6.31 14.49
CA GLY A 51 -5.44 -5.90 15.44
C GLY A 51 -6.49 -5.00 14.79
N ARG A 52 -6.61 -3.76 15.31
CA ARG A 52 -7.54 -2.74 14.77
C ARG A 52 -6.89 -1.83 13.73
N ASP A 53 -5.57 -1.86 13.62
CA ASP A 53 -4.81 -0.95 12.78
C ASP A 53 -4.48 -1.56 11.41
N LEU A 54 -4.38 -0.68 10.42
CA LEU A 54 -4.08 -1.02 9.05
C LEU A 54 -2.71 -0.46 8.67
N TYR A 55 -1.82 -1.34 8.27
CA TYR A 55 -0.46 -1.06 7.83
C TYR A 55 -0.32 -1.30 6.35
N VAL A 56 0.68 -0.67 5.76
CA VAL A 56 1.00 -0.69 4.34
C VAL A 56 2.46 -1.03 4.20
N ASN A 57 2.74 -2.07 3.41
CA ASN A 57 4.09 -2.31 2.93
C ASN A 57 4.35 -1.41 1.72
N GLU A 58 5.31 -0.50 1.85
CA GLU A 58 5.58 0.49 0.80
C GLU A 58 6.19 -0.13 -0.46
N LEU A 59 7.03 -1.16 -0.34
CA LEU A 59 7.62 -1.87 -1.47
C LEU A 59 6.55 -2.59 -2.29
N VAL A 60 5.69 -3.35 -1.63
CA VAL A 60 4.57 -4.05 -2.26
C VAL A 60 3.54 -3.06 -2.81
N LEU A 61 3.35 -1.90 -2.16
CA LEU A 61 2.50 -0.85 -2.71
C LEU A 61 3.05 -0.34 -4.06
N ALA A 62 4.36 -0.10 -4.15
CA ALA A 62 5.01 0.31 -5.39
C ALA A 62 4.89 -0.77 -6.48
N GLU A 63 5.10 -2.04 -6.13
CA GLU A 63 4.86 -3.17 -7.04
C GLU A 63 3.43 -3.17 -7.58
N CYS A 64 2.42 -3.08 -6.70
CA CYS A 64 1.02 -3.08 -7.11
C CYS A 64 0.69 -1.90 -8.04
N ILE A 65 1.28 -0.72 -7.81
CA ILE A 65 1.06 0.45 -8.69
C ILE A 65 1.71 0.23 -10.06
N ASN A 66 2.92 -0.32 -10.09
CA ASN A 66 3.62 -0.62 -11.34
C ASN A 66 2.83 -1.66 -12.16
N GLU A 67 2.33 -2.72 -11.52
CA GLU A 67 1.47 -3.72 -12.16
C GLU A 67 0.23 -3.08 -12.80
N GLN A 68 -0.38 -2.06 -12.18
CA GLN A 68 -1.52 -1.33 -12.75
C GLN A 68 -1.19 -0.44 -13.94
N LEU A 69 0.04 0.07 -14.04
CA LEU A 69 0.46 0.91 -15.17
C LEU A 69 0.83 0.09 -16.41
N THR A 70 1.14 -1.19 -16.23
CA THR A 70 1.52 -2.12 -17.30
C THR A 70 0.39 -3.04 -17.78
N ALA A 71 -0.79 -3.01 -17.14
CA ALA A 71 -1.95 -3.82 -17.47
C ALA A 71 -2.99 -3.01 -18.25
#